data_AF-A0A7S2T493-F1
#
_entry.id   AF-A0A7S2T493-F1
#
_cell.length_a   1.000
_cell.length_b   1.000
_cell.length_c   1.000
_cell.angle_alpha   90.00
_cell.angle_beta   90.00
_cell.angle_gamma   90.00
#
_symmetry.space_group_name_H-M   'P 1'
#
loop_
_entity.id
_entity.type
_entity.pdbx_description
1 polymer ?
#
loop_
_entity_poly.entity_id
_entity_poly.type
_entity_poly.pdbx_seq_one_letter_code
_entity_poly.pdbx_strand_id
1 'polypeptide(L)'
;MNPGGDFGKRELSPALRNRFTEVWVPPIQDLDEIRSIIKERLSSEALSGEVVENMLKVWQFLYDNSSEGLEGNKKQFLSIRDLAAWADFINLKAEELGPSMAFGHGAYLVFLDGF
;
A
#
# COMPACT_ATOMS: atom_id res chain seq x y z
N MET A 1 12.86 -6.54 12.88
CA MET A 1 13.22 -5.15 13.28
C MET A 1 12.68 -4.20 12.22
N ASN A 2 12.34 -2.97 12.58
CA ASN A 2 12.11 -1.95 11.56
C ASN A 2 13.46 -1.63 10.87
N PRO A 3 13.54 -1.56 9.54
CA PRO A 3 14.79 -1.31 8.83
C PRO A 3 15.42 0.01 9.27
N GLY A 4 16.75 0.02 9.40
CA GLY A 4 17.52 1.22 9.74
C GLY A 4 17.42 2.24 8.61
N GLY A 5 17.07 3.49 8.93
CA GLY A 5 16.86 4.57 7.97
C GLY A 5 15.66 5.46 8.27
N ASP A 6 14.74 4.98 9.11
CA ASP A 6 13.59 5.76 9.58
C ASP A 6 13.95 6.59 10.82
N PHE A 7 13.49 7.84 10.87
CA PHE A 7 13.92 8.81 11.89
C PHE A 7 13.53 8.31 13.30
N GLY A 8 14.50 8.24 14.21
CA GLY A 8 14.28 7.77 15.58
C GLY A 8 14.41 6.25 15.78
N LYS A 9 14.69 5.47 14.74
CA LYS A 9 14.91 4.01 14.87
C LYS A 9 16.40 3.71 14.96
N ARG A 10 16.86 3.32 16.14
CA ARG A 10 18.26 2.90 16.37
C ARG A 10 18.46 1.46 15.92
N GLU A 11 19.50 1.21 15.16
CA GLU A 11 19.93 -0.15 14.87
C GLU A 11 20.28 -0.89 16.18
N LEU A 12 20.03 -2.21 16.18
CA LEU A 12 20.48 -3.06 17.27
C LEU A 12 22.01 -3.06 17.32
N SER A 13 22.57 -3.11 18.53
CA SER A 13 24.02 -3.25 18.69
C SER A 13 24.50 -4.58 18.08
N PRO A 14 25.75 -4.65 17.59
CA PRO A 14 26.32 -5.89 17.05
C PRO A 14 26.21 -7.08 18.02
N ALA A 15 26.40 -6.82 19.33
CA ALA A 15 26.31 -7.85 20.36
C ALA A 15 24.89 -8.44 20.50
N LEU A 16 23.85 -7.65 20.25
CA LEU A 16 22.46 -8.12 20.31
C LEU A 16 22.06 -8.82 19.01
N ARG A 17 22.46 -8.28 17.83
CA ARG A 17 22.24 -8.94 16.54
C ARG A 17 22.85 -10.34 16.52
N ASN A 18 24.07 -10.49 17.04
CA ASN A 18 24.76 -11.78 17.10
C ASN A 18 24.10 -12.83 18.04
N ARG A 19 23.12 -12.44 18.87
CA ARG A 19 22.38 -13.37 19.74
C ARG A 19 21.10 -13.92 19.10
N PHE A 20 20.70 -13.41 17.95
CA PHE A 20 19.47 -13.80 17.25
C PHE A 20 19.74 -14.10 15.78
N THR A 21 18.82 -14.83 15.15
CA THR A 21 18.81 -15.02 13.70
C THR A 21 18.07 -13.85 13.05
N GLU A 22 18.72 -13.14 12.15
CA GLU A 22 18.08 -12.08 11.36
C GLU A 22 17.46 -12.65 10.09
N VAL A 23 16.17 -12.36 9.88
CA VAL A 23 15.44 -12.69 8.66
C VAL A 23 15.00 -11.38 8.01
N TRP A 24 15.42 -11.18 6.76
CA TRP A 24 15.02 -10.03 5.95
C TRP A 24 13.77 -10.37 5.14
N VAL A 25 12.74 -9.54 5.26
CA VAL A 25 11.49 -9.68 4.49
C VAL A 25 11.51 -8.65 3.37
N PRO A 26 11.51 -9.07 2.09
CA PRO A 26 11.42 -8.15 0.97
C PRO A 26 10.01 -7.51 0.90
N PRO A 27 9.88 -6.32 0.29
CA PRO A 27 8.56 -5.76 0.02
C PRO A 27 7.78 -6.65 -0.97
N ILE A 28 6.45 -6.65 -0.86
CA ILE A 28 5.56 -7.32 -1.82
C ILE A 28 5.65 -6.58 -3.16
N GLN A 29 5.97 -7.31 -4.22
CA GLN A 29 6.05 -6.80 -5.60
C GLN A 29 5.20 -7.63 -6.58
N ASP A 30 4.72 -8.80 -6.16
CA ASP A 30 3.90 -9.66 -7.01
C ASP A 30 2.48 -9.09 -7.14
N LEU A 31 2.10 -8.79 -8.38
CA LEU A 31 0.77 -8.27 -8.70
C LEU A 31 -0.36 -9.25 -8.36
N ASP A 32 -0.13 -10.56 -8.46
CA ASP A 32 -1.14 -11.56 -8.12
C ASP A 32 -1.36 -11.65 -6.61
N GLU A 33 -0.31 -11.44 -5.82
CA GLU A 33 -0.40 -11.33 -4.36
C GLU A 33 -1.18 -10.06 -3.98
N ILE A 34 -0.85 -8.92 -4.60
CA ILE A 34 -1.55 -7.64 -4.38
C ILE A 34 -3.03 -7.77 -4.77
N ARG A 35 -3.33 -8.40 -5.91
CA ARG A 35 -4.70 -8.68 -6.36
C ARG A 35 -5.45 -9.49 -5.31
N SER A 36 -4.81 -10.51 -4.76
CA SER A 36 -5.41 -11.37 -3.74
C SER A 36 -5.70 -10.59 -2.45
N ILE A 37 -4.78 -9.70 -2.03
CA ILE A 37 -4.98 -8.82 -0.88
C ILE A 37 -6.18 -7.89 -1.10
N ILE A 38 -6.29 -7.26 -2.27
CA ILE A 38 -7.42 -6.35 -2.58
C ILE A 38 -8.75 -7.12 -2.53
N LYS A 39 -8.80 -8.29 -3.15
CA LYS A 39 -10.01 -9.14 -3.18
C LYS A 39 -10.45 -9.55 -1.78
N GLU A 40 -9.51 -9.91 -0.90
CA GLU A 40 -9.83 -10.31 0.47
C GLU A 40 -10.23 -9.12 1.35
N ARG A 41 -9.77 -7.92 1.02
CA ARG A 41 -10.08 -6.70 1.79
C ARG A 41 -11.40 -6.06 1.41
N LEU A 42 -11.83 -6.16 0.16
CA LEU A 42 -13.12 -5.62 -0.30
C LEU A 42 -14.28 -6.52 0.14
N SER A 43 -15.39 -5.92 0.59
CA SER A 43 -16.61 -6.66 0.94
C SER A 43 -17.38 -7.11 -0.32
N SER A 44 -18.13 -8.22 -0.22
CA SER A 44 -18.90 -8.79 -1.34
C SER A 44 -19.91 -7.81 -1.93
N GLU A 45 -20.37 -6.85 -1.15
CA GLU A 45 -21.35 -5.84 -1.49
C GLU A 45 -20.74 -4.68 -2.31
N ALA A 46 -19.42 -4.44 -2.16
CA ALA A 46 -18.64 -3.46 -2.92
C ALA A 46 -17.88 -4.08 -4.11
N LEU A 47 -17.87 -5.41 -4.20
CA LEU A 47 -17.12 -6.19 -5.19
C LEU A 47 -17.78 -6.15 -6.58
N SER A 48 -17.37 -5.18 -7.40
CA SER A 48 -17.29 -5.45 -8.85
C SER A 48 -15.88 -5.90 -9.20
N GLY A 49 -15.75 -6.91 -10.07
CA GLY A 49 -14.43 -7.32 -10.58
C GLY A 49 -13.67 -6.16 -11.24
N GLU A 50 -14.40 -5.13 -11.68
CA GLU A 50 -13.85 -3.91 -12.25
C GLU A 50 -13.13 -3.04 -11.21
N VAL A 51 -13.63 -2.92 -9.97
CA VAL A 51 -12.98 -2.14 -8.91
C VAL A 51 -11.61 -2.71 -8.58
N VAL A 52 -11.51 -4.03 -8.41
CA VAL A 52 -10.23 -4.72 -8.12
C VAL A 52 -9.20 -4.45 -9.22
N GLU A 53 -9.59 -4.65 -10.48
CA GLU A 53 -8.67 -4.44 -11.60
C GLU A 53 -8.30 -2.96 -11.78
N ASN A 54 -9.20 -2.03 -11.47
CA ASN A 54 -8.89 -0.59 -11.50
C ASN A 54 -7.95 -0.18 -10.37
N MET A 55 -8.13 -0.71 -9.15
CA MET A 55 -7.19 -0.49 -8.04
C MET A 55 -5.80 -1.01 -8.38
N LEU A 56 -5.71 -2.20 -8.99
CA LEU A 56 -4.44 -2.78 -9.46
C LEU A 56 -3.76 -1.92 -10.54
N LYS A 57 -4.52 -1.41 -11.50
CA LYS A 57 -3.98 -0.51 -12.53
C LYS A 57 -3.41 0.77 -11.93
N VAL A 58 -4.12 1.38 -10.99
CA VAL A 58 -3.64 2.59 -10.28
C VAL A 58 -2.39 2.25 -9.48
N TRP A 59 -2.38 1.14 -8.75
CA TRP A 59 -1.22 0.69 -7.99
C TRP A 59 0.01 0.50 -8.91
N GLN A 60 -0.15 -0.25 -9.99
CA GLN A 60 0.94 -0.50 -10.96
C GLN A 60 1.43 0.80 -11.59
N PHE A 61 0.52 1.68 -11.98
CA PHE A 61 0.86 2.99 -12.52
C PHE A 61 1.72 3.80 -11.52
N LEU A 62 1.29 3.91 -10.26
CA LEU A 62 2.05 4.66 -9.27
C LEU A 62 3.39 3.99 -8.95
N TYR A 63 3.44 2.65 -8.92
CA TYR A 63 4.68 1.90 -8.73
C TYR A 63 5.69 2.19 -9.86
N ASP A 64 5.28 2.07 -11.11
CA ASP A 64 6.14 2.31 -12.27
C ASP A 64 6.64 3.77 -12.31
N ASN A 65 5.77 4.73 -12.00
CA ASN A 65 6.12 6.16 -12.01
C ASN A 65 6.86 6.61 -10.74
N SER A 66 6.88 5.80 -9.67
CA SER A 66 7.71 6.06 -8.48
C SER A 66 9.19 5.69 -8.69
N SER A 67 9.49 4.97 -9.77
CA SER A 67 10.82 4.38 -10.01
C SER A 67 11.80 5.28 -10.78
N GLU A 68 11.32 6.37 -11.41
CA GLU A 68 12.17 7.35 -12.10
C GLU A 68 12.20 8.69 -11.36
N GLY A 69 13.37 9.02 -10.78
CA GLY A 69 13.75 10.42 -10.56
C GLY A 69 14.07 10.81 -9.11
N LEU A 70 15.33 11.20 -8.94
CA LEU A 70 15.90 12.08 -7.91
C LEU A 70 16.41 11.40 -6.63
N GLU A 71 17.74 11.18 -6.66
CA GLU A 71 18.61 11.21 -5.49
C GLU A 71 18.17 12.35 -4.54
N GLY A 72 17.54 11.98 -3.41
CA GLY A 72 17.36 12.88 -2.28
C GLY A 72 15.93 13.24 -1.88
N ASN A 73 14.90 12.95 -2.69
CA ASN A 73 13.50 13.15 -2.27
C ASN A 73 12.74 11.82 -2.20
N LYS A 74 12.09 11.62 -1.05
CA LYS A 74 11.48 10.37 -0.59
C LYS A 74 10.77 9.61 -1.72
N LYS A 75 11.23 8.38 -2.00
CA LYS A 75 10.39 7.34 -2.60
C LYS A 75 9.04 7.38 -1.90
N GLN A 76 7.97 7.78 -2.60
CA GLN A 76 6.62 7.57 -2.10
C GLN A 76 6.42 6.06 -2.06
N PHE A 77 6.74 5.45 -0.92
CA PHE A 77 6.54 4.03 -0.71
C PHE A 77 5.03 3.81 -0.59
N LEU A 78 4.39 3.47 -1.70
CA LEU A 78 3.08 2.86 -1.69
C LEU A 78 3.17 1.61 -0.84
N SER A 79 2.44 1.60 0.26
CA SER A 79 2.43 0.48 1.19
C SER A 79 1.13 -0.30 1.09
N ILE A 80 1.17 -1.57 1.49
CA ILE A 80 -0.03 -2.41 1.59
C ILE A 80 -1.05 -1.78 2.54
N ARG A 81 -0.61 -0.96 3.51
CA ARG A 81 -1.48 -0.21 4.40
C ARG A 81 -2.28 0.84 3.65
N ASP A 82 -1.67 1.53 2.68
CA ASP A 82 -2.33 2.53 1.85
C ASP A 82 -3.40 1.84 0.98
N LEU A 83 -3.04 0.70 0.40
CA LEU A 83 -3.99 -0.14 -0.35
C LEU A 83 -5.16 -0.64 0.51
N ALA A 84 -4.88 -1.08 1.74
CA ALA A 84 -5.90 -1.53 2.68
C ALA A 84 -6.81 -0.37 3.10
N ALA A 85 -6.25 0.80 3.40
CA ALA A 85 -7.03 1.99 3.74
C ALA A 85 -7.95 2.43 2.59
N TRP A 86 -7.47 2.31 1.34
CA TRP A 86 -8.29 2.59 0.17
C TRP A 86 -9.46 1.59 0.04
N ALA A 87 -9.19 0.30 0.18
CA ALA A 87 -10.23 -0.74 0.17
C ALA A 87 -11.26 -0.54 1.29
N ASP A 88 -10.79 -0.25 2.51
CA ASP A 88 -11.64 0.00 3.67
C ASP A 88 -12.54 1.23 3.44
N PHE A 89 -12.01 2.29 2.82
CA PHE A 89 -12.82 3.47 2.47
C PHE A 89 -13.92 3.12 1.46
N ILE A 90 -13.59 2.32 0.43
CA ILE A 90 -14.57 1.87 -0.56
C ILE A 90 -15.69 1.08 0.14
N ASN A 91 -15.33 0.12 0.99
CA ASN A 91 -16.30 -0.68 1.74
C ASN A 91 -17.24 0.19 2.59
N LEU A 92 -16.70 1.23 3.23
CA LEU A 92 -17.47 2.11 4.11
C LEU A 92 -18.39 3.07 3.35
N LYS A 93 -18.03 3.47 2.12
CA LYS A 93 -18.69 4.59 1.41
C LYS A 93 -19.34 4.22 0.09
N ALA A 94 -19.20 2.99 -0.39
CA ALA A 94 -19.82 2.54 -1.64
C ALA A 94 -21.35 2.66 -1.63
N GLU A 95 -22.00 2.34 -0.49
CA GLU A 95 -23.47 2.44 -0.38
C GLU A 95 -23.97 3.89 -0.34
N GLU A 96 -23.22 4.80 0.29
CA GLU A 96 -23.61 6.20 0.45
C GLU A 96 -23.26 7.06 -0.78
N LEU A 97 -22.07 6.88 -1.35
CA LEU A 97 -21.53 7.73 -2.43
C LEU A 97 -21.67 7.08 -3.82
N GLY A 98 -21.93 5.78 -3.87
CA GLY A 98 -21.79 4.96 -5.07
C GLY A 98 -20.35 4.47 -5.29
N PRO A 99 -20.15 3.31 -5.94
CA PRO A 99 -18.83 2.68 -6.08
C PRO A 99 -17.76 3.56 -6.75
N SER A 100 -18.12 4.29 -7.81
CA SER A 100 -17.17 5.13 -8.55
C SER A 100 -16.68 6.33 -7.73
N MET A 101 -17.57 6.98 -6.97
CA MET A 101 -17.20 8.11 -6.12
C MET A 101 -16.41 7.63 -4.90
N ALA A 102 -16.80 6.51 -4.30
CA ALA A 102 -16.05 5.90 -3.20
C ALA A 102 -14.64 5.51 -3.64
N PHE A 103 -14.49 4.93 -4.84
CA PHE A 103 -13.18 4.64 -5.44
C PHE A 103 -12.33 5.91 -5.59
N GLY A 104 -12.88 6.96 -6.22
CA GLY A 104 -12.15 8.20 -6.50
C GLY A 104 -11.76 8.96 -5.24
N HIS A 105 -12.69 9.12 -4.29
CA HIS A 105 -12.41 9.78 -3.01
C HIS A 105 -11.44 8.99 -2.14
N GLY A 106 -11.53 7.66 -2.14
CA GLY A 106 -10.57 6.82 -1.43
C GLY A 106 -9.16 6.95 -2.01
N ALA A 107 -9.03 7.00 -3.34
CA ALA A 107 -7.73 7.22 -3.99
C ALA A 107 -7.15 8.60 -3.64
N TYR A 108 -8.00 9.63 -3.62
CA TYR A 108 -7.61 10.99 -3.23
C TYR A 108 -7.12 11.04 -1.78
N LEU A 109 -7.89 10.46 -0.85
CA LEU A 109 -7.54 10.41 0.57
C LEU A 109 -6.17 9.74 0.80
N VAL A 110 -5.92 8.62 0.12
CA VAL A 110 -4.75 7.79 0.36
C VAL A 110 -3.51 8.32 -0.36
N PHE A 111 -3.63 8.74 -1.62
CA PHE A 111 -2.47 9.07 -2.45
C PHE A 111 -2.18 10.57 -2.59
N LEU A 112 -3.16 11.44 -2.33
CA LEU A 112 -3.00 12.89 -2.52
C LEU A 112 -3.01 13.65 -1.19
N ASP A 113 -3.92 13.31 -0.27
CA ASP A 113 -3.98 13.94 1.07
C ASP A 113 -3.10 13.25 2.12
N GLY A 114 -2.67 12.01 1.85
CA GLY A 114 -1.88 11.19 2.78
C GLY A 114 -0.40 11.55 2.89
N PHE A 115 0.09 12.50 2.09
CA PHE A 115 1.52 12.86 1.98
C PHE A 115 1.84 14.29 2.43
#